data_AF-A0A418FVT6-F1
#
_entry.id   AF-A0A418FVT6-F1
#
_cell.length_a   1.000
_cell.length_b   1.000
_cell.length_c   1.000
_cell.angle_alpha   90.00
_cell.angle_beta   90.00
_cell.angle_gamma   90.00
#
_symmetry.space_group_name_H-M   'P 1'
#
loop_
_entity.id
_entity.type
_entity.pdbx_description
1 polymer ?
#
loop_
_entity_poly.entity_id
_entity_poly.type
_entity_poly.pdbx_seq_one_letter_code
_entity_poly.pdbx_strand_id
1 'polypeptide(L)'
;MYCTGGIRCERASALFRSLGHDKVFQLKGGIHNYLTEYASQGGGLWVGKNYTFDKRFAHGATEDDDKKDADIVEAPTSDEIVGKCVACSKPWDKYRGRKRCPVPCGVPLLLCNECLASDVAAKCFLCQEDAHNGTKDRFNKRQHYNQLALKHDNVPRDDVPRGKKVAVHACGVCKETFTSRNGLFKHVRATGHADRKAKKQKVAA
;
A
#
# COMPACT_ATOMS: atom_id res chain seq x y z
N MET A 1 16.82 0.41 2.12
CA MET A 1 15.47 0.77 1.62
C MET A 1 14.41 0.09 2.45
N TYR A 2 13.22 0.67 2.56
CA TYR A 2 12.07 0.06 3.24
C TYR A 2 10.76 0.50 2.60
N CYS A 3 9.72 -0.30 2.77
CA CYS A 3 8.33 0.03 2.45
C CYS A 3 7.40 -0.73 3.40
N THR A 4 6.08 -0.49 3.34
CA THR A 4 5.09 -1.07 4.28
C THR A 4 5.31 -2.56 4.56
N GLY A 5 5.40 -3.39 3.51
CA GLY A 5 5.53 -4.85 3.64
C GLY A 5 6.67 -5.47 2.81
N GLY A 6 7.69 -4.70 2.46
CA GLY A 6 8.88 -5.19 1.74
C GLY A 6 8.74 -5.37 0.21
N ILE A 7 7.57 -5.73 -0.32
CA ILE A 7 7.41 -6.13 -1.75
C ILE A 7 7.91 -5.10 -2.79
N ARG A 8 7.79 -3.80 -2.52
CA ARG A 8 8.33 -2.76 -3.43
C ARG A 8 9.85 -2.72 -3.39
N CYS A 9 10.44 -2.96 -2.22
CA CYS A 9 11.88 -3.00 -2.04
C CYS A 9 12.50 -4.22 -2.71
N GLU A 10 11.83 -5.37 -2.74
CA GLU A 10 12.31 -6.56 -3.48
C GLU A 10 12.52 -6.27 -4.97
N ARG A 11 11.54 -5.59 -5.59
CA ARG A 11 11.64 -5.21 -7.01
C ARG A 11 12.70 -4.13 -7.24
N ALA A 12 12.73 -3.12 -6.37
CA ALA A 12 13.69 -2.04 -6.48
C ALA A 12 15.13 -2.55 -6.25
N SER A 13 15.33 -3.46 -5.31
CA SER A 13 16.65 -4.00 -4.99
C SER A 13 17.19 -4.88 -6.11
N ALA A 14 16.34 -5.69 -6.74
CA ALA A 14 16.69 -6.43 -7.95
C ALA A 14 17.10 -5.49 -9.11
N LEU A 15 16.34 -4.42 -9.34
CA LEU A 15 16.66 -3.41 -10.35
C LEU A 15 18.00 -2.72 -10.07
N PHE A 16 18.24 -2.27 -8.83
CA PHE A 16 19.51 -1.62 -8.50
C PHE A 16 20.71 -2.56 -8.66
N ARG A 17 20.56 -3.83 -8.29
CA ARG A 17 21.59 -4.84 -8.52
C ARG A 17 21.85 -5.06 -10.01
N SER A 18 20.81 -5.11 -10.85
CA SER A 18 20.98 -5.27 -12.30
C SER A 18 21.62 -4.04 -12.97
N LEU A 19 21.53 -2.87 -12.34
CA LEU A 19 22.23 -1.64 -12.75
C LEU A 19 23.69 -1.57 -12.22
N GLY A 20 24.18 -2.60 -11.54
CA GLY A 20 25.57 -2.67 -11.05
C GLY A 20 25.79 -2.08 -9.65
N HIS A 21 24.73 -1.87 -8.87
CA HIS A 21 24.88 -1.46 -7.47
C HIS A 21 25.01 -2.68 -6.55
N ASP A 22 26.16 -2.84 -5.91
CA ASP A 22 26.45 -4.01 -5.05
C ASP A 22 25.92 -3.87 -3.62
N LYS A 23 25.93 -2.65 -3.08
CA LYS A 23 25.58 -2.35 -1.67
C LYS A 23 24.11 -1.97 -1.53
N VAL A 24 23.22 -2.89 -1.91
CA VAL A 24 21.77 -2.68 -1.86
C VAL A 24 21.15 -3.46 -0.70
N PHE A 25 20.70 -2.73 0.32
CA PHE A 25 20.10 -3.28 1.53
C PHE A 25 18.60 -2.95 1.62
N GLN A 26 17.82 -3.89 2.13
CA GLN A 26 16.38 -3.72 2.34
C GLN A 26 15.95 -4.26 3.69
N LEU A 27 14.92 -3.65 4.27
CA LEU A 27 14.27 -4.12 5.49
C LEU A 27 13.41 -5.35 5.18
N LYS A 28 13.80 -6.53 5.68
CA LYS A 28 13.08 -7.79 5.46
C LYS A 28 11.68 -7.69 6.06
N GLY A 29 10.66 -7.99 5.25
CA GLY A 29 9.25 -7.86 5.66
C GLY A 29 8.74 -6.41 5.79
N GLY A 30 9.59 -5.41 5.54
CA GLY A 30 9.22 -4.00 5.58
C GLY A 30 8.93 -3.47 6.98
N ILE A 31 8.30 -2.31 7.01
CA ILE A 31 7.95 -1.59 8.25
C ILE A 31 7.05 -2.45 9.14
N HIS A 32 6.12 -3.19 8.54
CA HIS A 32 5.19 -4.04 9.28
C HIS A 32 5.93 -5.08 10.13
N ASN A 33 6.86 -5.84 9.53
CA ASN A 33 7.65 -6.82 10.26
C ASN A 33 8.55 -6.17 11.32
N TYR A 34 9.13 -5.01 11.01
CA TYR A 34 9.94 -4.26 11.97
C TYR A 34 9.14 -3.85 13.21
N LEU A 35 7.93 -3.31 13.03
CA LEU A 35 7.07 -2.94 14.16
C LEU A 35 6.66 -4.15 15.00
N THR A 36 6.45 -5.32 14.38
CA THR A 36 6.19 -6.57 15.10
C THR A 36 7.41 -7.05 15.89
N GLU A 37 8.60 -7.05 15.29
CA GLU A 37 9.84 -7.52 15.94
C GLU A 37 10.25 -6.62 17.12
N TYR A 38 10.02 -5.31 17.00
CA TYR A 38 10.42 -4.31 18.00
C TYR A 38 9.24 -3.80 18.85
N ALA A 39 8.11 -4.53 18.88
CA ALA A 39 6.92 -4.14 19.65
C ALA A 39 7.22 -3.97 21.16
N SER A 40 8.05 -4.84 21.74
CA SER A 40 8.45 -4.76 23.16
C SER A 40 9.35 -3.55 23.48
N GLN A 41 9.89 -2.89 22.45
CA GLN A 41 10.71 -1.69 22.56
C GLN A 41 9.93 -0.44 22.09
N GLY A 42 8.60 -0.49 22.13
CA GLY A 42 7.75 0.62 21.69
C GLY A 42 7.81 0.91 20.18
N GLY A 43 8.31 -0.02 19.37
CA GLY A 43 8.52 0.17 17.93
C GLY A 43 9.96 0.44 17.52
N GLY A 44 10.91 0.39 18.45
CA GLY A 44 12.32 0.57 18.17
C GLY A 44 12.63 2.00 17.69
N LEU A 45 13.15 2.13 16.46
CA LEU A 45 13.47 3.42 15.84
C LEU A 45 12.32 4.00 15.01
N TRP A 46 11.17 3.34 14.96
CA TRP A 46 10.04 3.83 14.18
C TRP A 46 9.24 4.90 14.94
N VAL A 47 8.94 6.01 14.27
CA VAL A 47 8.15 7.11 14.83
C VAL A 47 6.81 7.22 14.11
N GLY A 48 5.73 7.31 14.88
CA GLY A 48 4.35 7.38 14.38
C GLY A 48 3.82 6.06 13.83
N LYS A 49 2.84 6.13 12.94
CA LYS A 49 2.06 4.97 12.48
C LYS A 49 2.41 4.53 11.05
N ASN A 50 2.45 3.23 10.81
CA ASN A 50 2.65 2.65 9.48
C ASN A 50 1.33 2.58 8.71
N TYR A 51 1.21 3.35 7.63
CA TYR A 51 0.02 3.36 6.78
C TYR A 51 -0.19 2.04 6.03
N THR A 52 -1.42 1.51 6.10
CA THR A 52 -1.87 0.32 5.39
C THR A 52 -2.94 0.67 4.36
N PHE A 53 -2.96 -0.08 3.26
CA PHE A 53 -3.87 0.14 2.12
C PHE A 53 -5.20 -0.60 2.28
N ASP A 54 -5.66 -0.75 3.52
CA ASP A 54 -6.93 -1.41 3.87
C ASP A 54 -7.70 -0.57 4.91
N LYS A 55 -8.80 -1.13 5.42
CA LYS A 55 -9.71 -0.41 6.33
C LYS A 55 -9.10 -0.06 7.68
N ARG A 56 -7.94 -0.63 8.04
CA ARG A 56 -7.21 -0.28 9.26
C ARG A 56 -6.53 1.09 9.14
N PHE A 57 -6.25 1.54 7.91
CA PHE A 57 -5.56 2.78 7.55
C PHE A 57 -4.12 2.90 8.05
N ALA A 58 -3.83 2.64 9.32
CA ALA A 58 -2.48 2.65 9.86
C ALA A 58 -2.38 1.76 11.12
N HIS A 59 -1.17 1.37 11.50
CA HIS A 59 -0.91 0.69 12.78
C HIS A 59 0.40 1.19 13.42
N GLY A 60 0.42 1.26 14.75
CA GLY A 60 1.63 1.51 15.54
C GLY A 60 2.41 0.23 15.84
N ALA A 61 3.37 0.33 16.76
CA ALA A 61 4.10 -0.81 17.33
C ALA A 61 3.26 -1.57 18.36
N THR A 62 2.43 -0.85 19.08
CA THR A 62 1.40 -1.38 19.98
C THR A 62 0.07 -1.41 19.24
N GLU A 63 -0.66 -2.52 19.34
CA GLU A 63 -1.98 -2.64 18.71
C GLU A 63 -2.99 -1.72 19.41
N ASP A 64 -3.48 -0.72 18.68
CA ASP A 64 -4.59 0.16 19.08
C ASP A 64 -5.94 -0.51 18.81
N ASP A 65 -6.28 -1.57 19.53
CA ASP A 65 -7.64 -2.16 19.48
C ASP A 65 -8.37 -1.95 20.81
N ASP A 66 -8.56 -0.69 21.24
CA ASP A 66 -9.38 -0.32 22.42
C ASP A 66 -8.75 -0.53 23.81
N LYS A 67 -7.64 0.15 24.15
CA LYS A 67 -7.23 0.31 25.55
C LYS A 67 -7.38 1.74 26.06
N LYS A 68 -8.51 1.97 26.74
CA LYS A 68 -8.50 2.69 28.02
C LYS A 68 -7.65 1.86 28.99
N ASP A 69 -6.82 2.54 29.76
CA ASP A 69 -6.11 2.04 30.94
C ASP A 69 -4.97 1.06 30.64
N ALA A 70 -3.74 1.58 30.70
CA ALA A 70 -2.64 0.97 31.45
C ALA A 70 -1.44 1.92 31.47
N ASP A 71 -1.06 2.33 32.68
CA ASP A 71 0.28 2.78 33.00
C ASP A 71 1.33 1.84 32.39
N ILE A 72 2.40 2.38 31.80
CA ILE A 72 3.81 1.92 31.88
C ILE A 72 4.70 2.65 30.84
N VAL A 73 5.72 3.31 31.41
CA VAL A 73 7.07 3.73 30.95
C VAL A 73 7.33 4.56 29.68
N GLU A 74 8.22 5.54 29.90
CA GLU A 74 8.84 6.50 28.99
C GLU A 74 9.74 5.85 27.91
N ALA A 75 9.14 5.20 26.92
CA ALA A 75 9.77 5.02 25.61
C ALA A 75 9.04 5.92 24.59
N PRO A 76 9.71 6.50 23.58
CA PRO A 76 9.04 7.31 22.56
C PRO A 76 8.03 6.41 21.86
N THR A 77 6.76 6.64 22.16
CA THR A 77 5.68 5.76 21.72
C THR A 77 5.52 5.94 20.22
N SER A 78 5.31 4.83 19.51
CA SER A 78 4.83 4.82 18.12
C SER A 78 3.50 5.57 17.90
N ASP A 79 2.95 6.19 18.96
CA ASP A 79 1.74 7.02 18.97
C ASP A 79 2.01 8.52 18.83
N GLU A 80 3.27 8.93 18.66
CA GLU A 80 3.57 10.31 18.29
C GLU A 80 2.89 10.67 16.95
N ILE A 81 2.08 11.72 16.97
CA ILE A 81 1.42 12.25 15.78
C ILE A 81 2.45 13.04 14.96
N VAL A 82 3.13 12.36 14.04
CA VAL A 82 4.11 12.96 13.11
C VAL A 82 3.43 13.84 12.04
N GLY A 83 2.19 13.51 11.69
CA GLY A 83 1.45 14.19 10.65
C GLY A 83 0.82 15.50 11.10
N LYS A 84 0.47 16.36 10.14
CA LYS A 84 -0.33 17.56 10.39
C LYS A 84 -1.38 17.74 9.32
N CYS A 85 -2.53 18.29 9.71
CA CYS A 85 -3.58 18.70 8.78
C CYS A 85 -3.01 19.69 7.77
N VAL A 86 -3.13 19.39 6.49
CA VAL A 86 -2.55 20.20 5.41
C VAL A 86 -3.22 21.57 5.26
N ALA A 87 -4.38 21.78 5.87
CA ALA A 87 -5.12 23.04 5.81
C ALA A 87 -4.88 23.94 7.04
N CYS A 88 -4.95 23.38 8.25
CA CYS A 88 -4.83 24.17 9.50
C CYS A 88 -3.57 23.87 10.32
N SER A 89 -2.71 22.97 9.87
CA SER A 89 -1.48 22.53 10.55
C SER A 89 -1.63 21.87 11.93
N LYS A 90 -2.86 21.66 12.43
CA LYS A 90 -3.13 20.88 13.65
C LYS A 90 -2.52 19.47 13.53
N PRO A 91 -1.86 18.93 14.57
CA PRO A 91 -1.35 17.56 14.58
C PRO A 91 -2.45 16.56 14.17
N TRP A 92 -2.17 15.75 13.16
CA TRP A 92 -3.14 14.80 12.60
C TRP A 92 -2.46 13.72 11.77
N ASP A 93 -2.76 12.45 12.03
CA ASP A 93 -2.19 11.28 11.35
C ASP A 93 -3.26 10.31 10.80
N LYS A 94 -4.54 10.53 11.12
CA LYS A 94 -5.65 9.69 10.67
C LYS A 94 -6.03 9.97 9.22
N TYR A 95 -5.58 9.09 8.33
CA TYR A 95 -5.85 9.18 6.89
C TYR A 95 -7.23 8.64 6.50
N ARG A 96 -8.30 9.36 6.87
CA ARG A 96 -9.70 8.94 6.62
C ARG A 96 -10.36 9.57 5.38
N GLY A 97 -9.73 10.58 4.79
CA GLY A 97 -10.33 11.41 3.74
C GLY A 97 -10.15 10.85 2.32
N ARG A 98 -11.24 10.84 1.54
CA ARG A 98 -11.18 10.61 0.07
C ARG A 98 -10.78 11.87 -0.71
N LYS A 99 -10.58 13.00 -0.04
CA LYS A 99 -10.24 14.27 -0.69
C LYS A 99 -8.84 14.18 -1.27
N ARG A 100 -8.74 14.52 -2.55
CA ARG A 100 -7.48 14.55 -3.29
C ARG A 100 -7.09 15.99 -3.59
N CYS A 101 -5.80 16.21 -3.73
CA CYS A 101 -5.28 17.48 -4.18
C CYS A 101 -5.95 17.85 -5.53
N PRO A 102 -6.51 19.07 -5.67
CA PRO A 102 -7.35 19.45 -6.81
C PRO A 102 -6.54 19.70 -8.08
N VAL A 103 -5.21 19.79 -7.98
CA VAL A 103 -4.32 19.84 -9.14
C VAL A 103 -4.01 18.42 -9.64
N PRO A 104 -3.53 18.26 -10.90
CA PRO A 104 -3.36 16.94 -11.52
C PRO A 104 -2.45 15.92 -10.81
N CYS A 105 -1.80 16.27 -9.69
CA CYS A 105 -1.03 15.31 -8.91
C CYS A 105 -1.91 14.27 -8.21
N GLY A 106 -3.16 14.60 -7.88
CA GLY A 106 -4.13 13.68 -7.28
C GLY A 106 -3.72 13.08 -5.93
N VAL A 107 -2.68 13.63 -5.28
CA VAL A 107 -2.17 13.15 -3.98
C VAL A 107 -3.28 13.30 -2.94
N PRO A 108 -3.66 12.24 -2.19
CA PRO A 108 -4.71 12.37 -1.23
C PRO A 108 -4.25 13.19 0.00
N LEU A 109 -5.18 13.97 0.54
CA LEU A 109 -4.88 15.01 1.53
C LEU A 109 -5.06 14.50 2.95
N LEU A 110 -4.08 14.79 3.81
CA LEU A 110 -4.19 14.58 5.26
C LEU A 110 -4.95 15.77 5.86
N LEU A 111 -6.24 15.60 6.13
CA LEU A 111 -7.12 16.64 6.68
C LEU A 111 -7.71 16.17 8.00
N CYS A 112 -7.72 17.07 9.01
CA CYS A 112 -8.47 16.83 10.24
C CYS A 112 -9.98 16.81 9.96
N ASN A 113 -10.75 16.24 10.88
CA ASN A 113 -12.19 16.10 10.74
C ASN A 113 -12.90 17.45 10.46
N GLU A 114 -12.49 18.51 11.16
CA GLU A 114 -13.07 19.86 11.02
C GLU A 114 -12.83 20.43 9.61
N CYS A 115 -11.59 20.35 9.11
CA CYS A 115 -11.24 20.83 7.77
C CYS A 115 -11.87 19.99 6.66
N LEU A 116 -11.98 18.67 6.88
CA LEU A 116 -12.67 17.79 5.93
C LEU A 116 -14.17 18.10 5.86
N ALA A 117 -14.82 18.30 7.01
CA ALA A 117 -16.24 18.64 7.10
C ALA A 117 -16.56 20.02 6.51
N SER A 118 -15.65 20.99 6.68
CA SER A 118 -15.79 22.36 6.15
C SER A 118 -15.44 22.48 4.66
N ASP A 119 -15.15 21.35 3.99
CA ASP A 119 -14.75 21.25 2.59
C ASP A 119 -13.63 22.23 2.15
N VAL A 120 -12.69 22.53 3.04
CA VAL A 120 -11.66 23.55 2.79
C VAL A 120 -10.87 23.28 1.51
N ALA A 121 -10.65 24.31 0.70
CA ALA A 121 -9.80 24.21 -0.49
C ALA A 121 -8.34 24.07 -0.05
N ALA A 122 -7.74 22.89 -0.27
CA ALA A 122 -6.37 22.60 0.12
C ALA A 122 -5.60 21.88 -0.99
N LYS A 123 -4.30 22.17 -1.09
CA LYS A 123 -3.33 21.45 -1.94
C LYS A 123 -2.44 20.58 -1.07
N CYS A 124 -1.86 19.50 -1.62
CA CYS A 124 -0.88 18.70 -0.88
C CYS A 124 0.40 19.50 -0.66
N PHE A 125 1.20 19.12 0.34
CA PHE A 125 2.44 19.83 0.70
C PHE A 125 3.37 20.05 -0.50
N LEU A 126 3.54 19.03 -1.37
CA LEU A 126 4.35 19.14 -2.59
C LEU A 126 3.87 20.27 -3.51
N CYS A 127 2.55 20.38 -3.72
CA CYS A 127 1.99 21.41 -4.60
C CYS A 127 1.82 22.77 -3.91
N GLN A 128 1.98 22.84 -2.58
CA GLN A 128 2.15 24.10 -1.86
C GLN A 128 3.58 24.60 -2.07
N GLU A 129 4.59 23.75 -1.87
CA GLU A 129 6.01 24.06 -2.10
C GLU A 129 6.29 24.48 -3.55
N ASP A 130 5.73 23.77 -4.54
CA ASP A 130 5.84 24.12 -5.96
C ASP A 130 5.34 25.55 -6.26
N ALA A 131 4.29 25.99 -5.54
CA ALA A 131 3.74 27.33 -5.72
C ALA A 131 4.62 28.42 -5.10
N HIS A 132 5.32 28.11 -4.00
CA HIS A 132 6.27 29.01 -3.36
C HIS A 132 7.56 29.16 -4.17
N ASN A 133 8.05 28.08 -4.78
CA ASN A 133 9.34 28.05 -5.48
C ASN A 133 9.27 28.51 -6.95
N GLY A 134 8.07 28.83 -7.45
CA GLY A 134 7.83 29.17 -8.85
C GLY A 134 7.77 27.94 -9.75
N THR A 135 6.82 27.95 -10.69
CA THR A 135 6.41 26.81 -11.54
C THR A 135 7.43 26.35 -12.58
N LYS A 136 8.70 26.78 -12.51
CA LYS A 136 9.66 26.58 -13.62
C LYS A 136 9.98 25.12 -13.93
N ASP A 137 9.75 24.19 -13.00
CA ASP A 137 9.83 22.76 -13.30
C ASP A 137 8.86 21.96 -12.43
N ARG A 138 7.55 22.08 -12.70
CA ARG A 138 6.62 21.10 -12.13
C ARG A 138 6.91 19.74 -12.73
N PHE A 139 7.78 18.97 -12.08
CA PHE A 139 8.22 17.65 -12.52
C PHE A 139 7.00 16.73 -12.70
N ASN A 140 6.56 16.60 -13.95
CA ASN A 140 5.48 15.70 -14.32
C ASN A 140 6.03 14.27 -14.26
N LYS A 141 5.99 13.67 -13.06
CA LYS A 141 6.48 12.31 -12.80
C LYS A 141 6.01 11.32 -13.87
N ARG A 142 4.74 11.41 -14.27
CA ARG A 142 4.17 10.53 -15.29
C ARG A 142 4.83 10.73 -16.65
N GLN A 143 4.96 11.97 -17.11
CA GLN A 143 5.62 12.28 -18.38
C GLN A 143 7.11 11.93 -18.34
N HIS A 144 7.81 12.25 -17.25
CA HIS A 144 9.22 11.96 -17.10
C HIS A 144 9.52 10.45 -17.07
N TYR A 145 8.82 9.67 -16.25
CA TYR A 145 9.03 8.22 -16.21
C TYR A 145 8.60 7.53 -17.51
N ASN A 146 7.56 8.03 -18.18
CA ASN A 146 7.21 7.55 -19.52
C ASN A 146 8.33 7.85 -20.52
N GLN A 147 8.92 9.05 -20.49
CA GLN A 147 10.04 9.40 -21.37
C GLN A 147 11.31 8.59 -21.06
N LEU A 148 11.63 8.35 -19.80
CA LEU A 148 12.77 7.49 -19.42
C LEU A 148 12.55 6.03 -19.84
N ALA A 149 11.35 5.50 -19.64
CA ALA A 149 11.01 4.14 -20.08
C ALA A 149 11.10 3.97 -21.60
N LEU A 150 10.84 5.04 -22.36
CA LEU A 150 10.98 5.07 -23.82
C LEU A 150 12.44 5.23 -24.29
N LYS A 151 13.35 5.71 -23.45
CA LYS A 151 14.77 5.93 -23.78
C LYS A 151 15.69 4.73 -23.48
N HIS A 152 15.22 3.77 -22.70
CA HIS A 152 15.98 2.55 -22.44
C HIS A 152 15.70 1.49 -23.51
N ASP A 153 16.43 1.55 -24.63
CA ASP A 153 16.46 0.49 -25.64
C ASP A 153 17.22 -0.77 -25.17
N ASN A 154 17.92 -0.70 -24.03
CA ASN A 154 18.80 -1.75 -23.51
C ASN A 154 18.29 -2.50 -22.27
N VAL A 155 17.02 -2.33 -21.87
CA VAL A 155 16.41 -3.29 -20.93
C VAL A 155 15.89 -4.44 -21.79
N PRO A 156 16.35 -5.70 -21.60
CA PRO A 156 15.72 -6.84 -22.24
C PRO A 156 14.23 -6.73 -21.97
N ARG A 157 13.46 -6.50 -23.03
CA ARG A 157 12.02 -6.60 -22.93
C ARG A 157 11.79 -8.07 -22.67
N ASP A 158 11.63 -8.45 -21.41
CA ASP A 158 10.89 -9.66 -21.11
C ASP A 158 9.62 -9.52 -21.92
N ASP A 159 9.41 -10.44 -22.87
CA ASP A 159 8.23 -10.45 -23.72
C ASP A 159 7.02 -10.61 -22.81
N VAL A 160 6.50 -9.47 -22.31
CA VAL A 160 5.21 -9.41 -21.65
C VAL A 160 4.24 -9.90 -22.72
N PRO A 161 3.56 -11.04 -22.53
CA PRO A 161 2.70 -11.60 -23.57
C PRO A 161 1.67 -10.54 -23.97
N ARG A 162 1.83 -9.98 -25.17
CA ARG A 162 0.97 -8.89 -25.71
C ARG A 162 -0.39 -9.39 -26.18
N GLY A 163 -0.74 -10.64 -25.87
CA GLY A 163 -2.11 -11.14 -25.92
C GLY A 163 -2.68 -11.15 -24.51
N LYS A 164 -3.85 -10.53 -24.31
CA LYS A 164 -4.69 -10.88 -23.15
C LYS A 164 -4.97 -12.38 -23.25
N LYS A 165 -4.20 -13.23 -22.56
CA LYS A 165 -4.60 -14.61 -22.30
C LYS A 165 -5.86 -14.47 -21.45
N VAL A 166 -7.03 -14.53 -22.09
CA VAL A 166 -8.30 -14.59 -21.38
C VAL A 166 -8.24 -15.87 -20.57
N ALA A 167 -8.11 -15.75 -19.25
CA ALA A 167 -8.08 -16.92 -18.38
C ALA A 167 -9.41 -17.66 -18.55
N VAL A 168 -9.34 -18.88 -19.10
CA VAL A 168 -10.48 -19.78 -19.22
C VAL A 168 -10.56 -20.59 -17.93
N HIS A 169 -11.70 -20.51 -17.25
CA HIS A 169 -11.97 -21.24 -16.01
C HIS A 169 -13.00 -22.32 -16.30
N ALA A 170 -12.74 -23.58 -15.96
CA ALA A 170 -13.70 -24.66 -16.19
C ALA A 170 -14.33 -25.14 -14.88
N CYS A 171 -15.60 -25.53 -14.92
CA CYS A 171 -16.24 -26.25 -13.83
C CYS A 171 -15.61 -27.64 -13.68
N GLY A 172 -15.20 -28.01 -12.46
CA GLY A 172 -14.59 -29.32 -12.20
C GLY A 172 -15.52 -30.50 -12.51
N VAL A 173 -16.84 -30.28 -12.38
CA VAL A 173 -17.90 -31.29 -12.52
C VAL A 173 -18.39 -31.40 -13.97
N CYS A 174 -19.03 -30.36 -14.52
CA CYS A 174 -19.64 -30.41 -15.85
C CYS A 174 -18.70 -29.95 -17.00
N LYS A 175 -17.48 -29.53 -16.69
CA LYS A 175 -16.47 -29.03 -17.66
C LYS A 175 -16.86 -27.78 -18.47
N GLU A 176 -17.99 -27.16 -18.16
CA GLU A 176 -18.39 -25.88 -18.76
C GLU A 176 -17.34 -24.80 -18.49
N THR A 177 -17.02 -23.99 -19.50
CA THR A 177 -15.94 -23.01 -19.46
C THR A 177 -16.44 -21.57 -19.36
N PHE A 178 -15.75 -20.76 -18.58
CA PHE A 178 -16.10 -19.38 -18.26
C PHE A 178 -14.92 -18.46 -18.51
N THR A 179 -15.19 -17.28 -19.04
CA THR A 179 -14.20 -16.22 -19.30
C THR A 179 -13.83 -15.41 -18.05
N SER A 180 -14.44 -15.70 -16.90
CA SER A 180 -14.13 -15.08 -15.62
C SER A 180 -14.41 -16.01 -14.43
N ARG A 181 -13.66 -15.85 -13.33
CA ARG A 181 -13.92 -16.55 -12.07
C ARG A 181 -15.33 -16.31 -11.54
N ASN A 182 -15.86 -15.09 -11.68
CA ASN A 182 -17.22 -14.77 -11.24
C ASN A 182 -18.28 -15.55 -12.03
N GLY A 183 -18.07 -15.80 -13.33
CA GLY A 183 -18.92 -16.67 -14.13
C GLY A 183 -18.94 -18.09 -13.59
N LEU A 184 -17.76 -18.65 -13.32
CA LEU A 184 -17.62 -19.98 -12.71
C LEU A 184 -18.33 -20.05 -11.33
N PHE A 185 -18.14 -19.05 -10.45
CA PHE A 185 -18.78 -19.04 -9.14
C PHE A 185 -20.31 -18.97 -9.22
N LYS A 186 -20.87 -18.17 -10.14
CA LYS A 186 -22.33 -18.12 -10.37
C LYS A 186 -22.85 -19.47 -10.83
N HIS A 187 -22.17 -20.10 -11.78
CA HIS A 187 -22.51 -21.44 -12.26
C HIS A 187 -22.49 -22.46 -11.11
N VAL A 188 -21.39 -22.54 -10.35
CA VAL A 188 -21.21 -23.49 -9.24
C VAL A 188 -22.31 -23.33 -8.19
N ARG A 189 -22.71 -22.08 -7.89
CA ARG A 189 -23.77 -21.80 -6.93
C ARG A 189 -25.17 -22.14 -7.46
N ALA A 190 -25.43 -21.90 -8.75
CA ALA A 190 -26.73 -22.18 -9.37
C ALA A 190 -26.97 -23.67 -9.61
N THR A 191 -25.91 -24.41 -9.96
CA THR A 191 -25.98 -25.84 -10.30
C THR A 191 -25.71 -26.76 -9.12
N GLY A 192 -25.23 -26.23 -8.00
CA GLY A 192 -24.82 -27.04 -6.85
C GLY A 192 -23.53 -27.83 -7.08
N HIS A 193 -22.76 -27.54 -8.14
CA HIS A 193 -21.45 -28.14 -8.43
C HIS A 193 -20.32 -27.68 -7.47
N ALA A 194 -20.68 -27.28 -6.24
CA ALA A 194 -19.71 -26.94 -5.22
C ALA A 194 -19.00 -28.22 -4.79
N ASP A 195 -17.68 -28.26 -5.00
CA ASP A 195 -16.83 -29.41 -4.76
C ASP A 195 -16.81 -29.79 -3.26
N ARG A 196 -17.76 -30.64 -2.84
CA ARG A 196 -17.79 -31.24 -1.51
C ARG A 196 -16.80 -32.40 -1.47
N LYS A 197 -15.48 -32.16 -1.49
CA LYS A 197 -14.49 -33.16 -1.06
C LYS A 197 -13.10 -32.60 -0.77
N ALA A 198 -12.93 -32.14 0.47
CA ALA A 198 -11.71 -32.33 1.25
C ALA A 198 -12.05 -32.56 2.73
N LYS A 199 -13.00 -33.46 3.00
CA LYS A 199 -13.21 -33.97 4.37
C LYS A 199 -12.17 -35.06 4.58
N LYS A 200 -11.02 -34.72 5.20
CA LYS A 200 -10.02 -35.68 5.69
C LYS A 200 -10.77 -36.75 6.50
N GLN A 201 -10.77 -37.98 6.01
CA GLN A 201 -11.14 -39.14 6.82
C GLN A 201 -10.07 -39.28 7.91
N LYS A 202 -10.45 -39.07 9.17
CA LYS A 202 -9.74 -39.67 10.30
C LYS A 202 -9.98 -41.18 10.17
N VAL A 203 -8.95 -41.94 9.81
CA VAL A 203 -8.93 -43.37 10.05
C VAL A 203 -8.24 -43.57 11.38
N ALA A 204 -9.00 -44.07 12.35
CA ALA A 204 -8.46 -44.65 13.57
C ALA A 204 -7.97 -46.07 13.25
N ALA A 205 -6.75 -46.36 13.69
CA ALA A 205 -6.25 -47.67 14.05
C ALA A 205 -5.19 -47.45 15.12
#